data_AF-W1YPP6-F1
#
_entry.id   AF-W1YPP6-F1
#
_cell.length_a   1.000
_cell.length_b   1.000
_cell.length_c   1.000
_cell.angle_alpha   90.00
_cell.angle_beta   90.00
_cell.angle_gamma   90.00
#
_symmetry.space_group_name_H-M   'P 1'
#
loop_
_entity.id
_entity.type
_entity.pdbx_description
1 polymer ?
#
loop_
_entity_poly.entity_id
_entity_poly.type
_entity_poly.pdbx_seq_one_letter_code
_entity_poly.pdbx_strand_id
1 'polypeptide(L)' 'KSSTGFLGLASSLVRYDKSLEHIFQNLLGTTAIFDTVENARAAARKVRYQVRIVTLDGTELRTGGSYAGGANR' A
#
# COMPACT_ATOMS: atom_id res chain seq x y z
N LYS A 1 -9.86 12.00 7.01
CA LYS A 1 -10.65 11.52 5.85
C LYS A 1 -9.80 10.52 5.08
N SER A 2 -10.31 9.32 4.78
CA SER A 2 -9.60 8.38 3.91
C SER A 2 -9.42 9.01 2.53
N SER A 3 -8.29 8.74 1.87
CA SER A 3 -8.11 9.13 0.47
C SER A 3 -9.00 8.24 -0.41
N THR A 4 -9.52 8.78 -1.51
CA THR A 4 -10.24 8.00 -2.53
C THR A 4 -9.41 6.79 -2.94
N GLY A 5 -10.04 5.63 -3.06
CA GLY A 5 -9.42 4.38 -3.47
C GLY A 5 -8.58 3.67 -2.39
N PHE A 6 -8.47 4.22 -1.17
CA PHE A 6 -7.77 3.55 -0.07
C PHE A 6 -8.56 2.34 0.45
N LEU A 7 -7.96 1.15 0.39
CA LEU A 7 -8.58 -0.11 0.81
C LEU A 7 -8.19 -0.52 2.23
N GLY A 8 -7.02 -0.09 2.71
CA GLY A 8 -6.53 -0.40 4.05
C GLY A 8 -5.01 -0.53 4.11
N LEU A 9 -4.50 -0.82 5.31
CA LEU A 9 -3.12 -1.27 5.46
C LEU A 9 -3.04 -2.75 5.04
N ALA A 10 -1.93 -3.14 4.43
CA ALA A 10 -1.75 -4.52 3.99
C ALA A 10 -1.88 -5.52 5.15
N SER A 11 -1.41 -5.17 6.35
CA SER A 11 -1.55 -6.01 7.55
C SER A 11 -3.01 -6.22 7.97
N SER A 12 -3.93 -5.27 7.70
CA SER A 12 -5.36 -5.44 8.02
C SER A 12 -6.15 -6.20 6.95
N LEU A 13 -5.54 -6.49 5.80
CA LEU A 13 -6.20 -7.11 4.63
C LEU A 13 -5.83 -8.58 4.45
N VAL A 14 -4.98 -9.12 5.30
CA VAL A 14 -4.56 -10.53 5.28
C VAL A 14 -4.99 -11.24 6.55
N ARG A 15 -5.06 -12.57 6.51
CA ARG A 15 -5.30 -13.41 7.68
C ARG A 15 -4.01 -14.15 8.03
N TYR A 16 -3.68 -14.17 9.31
CA TYR A 16 -2.50 -14.84 9.86
C TYR A 16 -2.76 -15.26 11.30
N ASP A 17 -1.94 -16.17 11.81
CA ASP A 17 -1.94 -16.54 13.21
C ASP A 17 -1.54 -15.35 14.09
N LYS A 18 -2.31 -15.06 15.14
CA LYS A 18 -2.06 -13.93 16.05
C LYS A 18 -0.67 -13.97 16.70
N SER A 19 -0.09 -15.15 16.91
CA SER A 19 1.28 -15.30 17.39
C SER A 19 2.33 -14.67 16.46
N LEU A 20 2.01 -14.51 15.17
CA LEU A 20 2.85 -13.90 14.15
C LEU A 20 2.56 -12.41 13.94
N GLU A 21 1.68 -11.80 14.75
CA GLU A 21 1.23 -10.42 14.55
C GLU A 21 2.39 -9.44 14.40
N HIS A 22 3.42 -9.55 15.24
CA HIS A 22 4.57 -8.66 15.16
C HIS A 22 5.33 -8.79 13.83
N ILE A 23 5.42 -9.99 13.26
CA ILE A 23 6.08 -10.22 11.97
C ILE A 23 5.26 -9.55 10.85
N PHE A 24 3.95 -9.76 10.83
CA PHE A 24 3.07 -9.16 9.83
C PHE A 24 3.00 -7.63 9.95
N GLN A 25 3.00 -7.08 11.16
CA GLN A 25 3.06 -5.62 11.33
C GLN A 25 4.38 -5.03 10.84
N ASN A 26 5.52 -5.70 11.09
CA ASN A 26 6.81 -5.25 10.56
C ASN A 26 6.85 -5.31 9.02
N LEU A 27 6.32 -6.37 8.41
CA LEU A 27 6.37 -6.55 6.96
C LEU A 27 5.33 -5.70 6.21
N LEU A 28 4.13 -5.56 6.75
CA LEU A 28 2.96 -5.05 6.03
C LEU A 28 2.31 -3.82 6.67
N GLY A 29 2.67 -3.46 7.91
CA GLY A 29 2.03 -2.37 8.66
C GLY A 29 2.23 -0.97 8.08
N THR A 30 3.23 -0.80 7.19
CA THR A 30 3.54 0.48 6.53
C THR A 30 3.15 0.51 5.05
N THR A 31 2.52 -0.55 4.54
CA THR A 31 2.07 -0.63 3.15
C THR A 31 0.58 -0.30 3.07
N ALA A 32 0.23 0.76 2.38
CA ALA A 32 -1.15 1.11 2.06
C ALA A 32 -1.59 0.47 0.74
N ILE A 33 -2.80 -0.09 0.71
CA ILE A 33 -3.37 -0.70 -0.50
C ILE A 33 -4.41 0.24 -1.12
N PHE A 34 -4.32 0.40 -2.44
CA PHE A 34 -5.23 1.23 -3.24
C PHE A 34 -5.83 0.45 -4.41
N ASP A 35 -6.99 0.88 -4.89
CA ASP A 35 -7.68 0.26 -6.03
C ASP A 35 -6.96 0.48 -7.37
N THR A 36 -6.46 1.69 -7.61
CA THR A 36 -5.94 2.18 -8.90
C THR A 36 -4.68 3.03 -8.72
N VAL A 37 -3.85 3.09 -9.77
CA VAL A 37 -2.62 3.89 -9.79
C VAL A 37 -2.91 5.37 -9.67
N GLU A 38 -4.00 5.86 -10.26
CA GLU A 38 -4.43 7.26 -10.21
C GLU A 38 -4.74 7.69 -8.77
N ASN A 39 -5.54 6.89 -8.06
CA ASN A 39 -5.88 7.13 -6.65
C ASN A 39 -4.64 7.02 -5.75
N ALA A 40 -3.79 6.02 -5.99
CA ALA A 40 -2.52 5.84 -5.29
C ALA A 40 -1.59 7.04 -5.48
N ARG A 41 -1.42 7.56 -6.71
CA ARG A 41 -0.58 8.73 -7.00
C ARG A 41 -1.10 9.99 -6.34
N ALA A 42 -2.42 10.20 -6.34
CA ALA A 42 -3.03 11.33 -5.66
C ALA A 42 -2.78 11.28 -4.14
N ALA A 43 -2.88 10.09 -3.54
CA ALA A 43 -2.57 9.89 -2.13
C ALA A 43 -1.07 10.07 -1.83
N ALA A 44 -0.18 9.48 -2.65
CA ALA A 44 1.26 9.55 -2.49
C ALA A 44 1.76 11.00 -2.42
N ARG A 45 1.23 11.88 -3.28
CA ARG A 45 1.55 13.32 -3.25
C ARG A 45 1.10 13.99 -1.95
N LYS A 46 -0.10 13.68 -1.44
CA LYS A 46 -0.63 14.25 -0.18
C LYS A 46 0.25 13.87 1.01
N VAL A 47 0.79 12.66 1.01
CA VAL A 47 1.70 12.16 2.07
C VAL A 47 3.17 12.37 1.73
N ARG A 48 3.49 13.20 0.72
CA ARG A 48 4.86 13.53 0.30
C ARG A 48 5.75 12.28 0.06
N TYR A 49 5.15 11.22 -0.50
CA TYR A 49 5.82 9.95 -0.78
C TYR A 49 6.53 9.35 0.45
N GLN A 50 5.96 9.52 1.65
CA GLN A 50 6.49 8.93 2.89
C GLN A 50 5.87 7.57 3.23
N VAL A 51 4.90 7.12 2.44
CA VAL A 51 4.19 5.84 2.65
C VAL A 51 4.37 4.98 1.41
N ARG A 52 4.69 3.70 1.60
CA ARG A 52 4.69 2.70 0.53
C ARG A 52 3.26 2.39 0.14
N ILE A 53 2.93 2.49 -1.14
CA ILE A 53 1.58 2.22 -1.66
C ILE A 53 1.65 1.12 -2.72
N VAL A 54 0.72 0.18 -2.68
CA VAL A 54 0.56 -0.88 -3.70
C VAL A 54 -0.88 -0.86 -4.21
N THR A 55 -1.05 -1.02 -5.51
CA THR A 55 -2.37 -1.10 -6.16
C THR A 55 -2.76 -2.51 -6.52
N LEU A 56 -4.05 -2.74 -6.81
CA LEU A 56 -4.57 -4.07 -7.15
C LEU A 56 -3.96 -4.67 -8.42
N ASP A 57 -3.48 -3.85 -9.36
CA ASP A 57 -2.75 -4.28 -10.55
C ASP A 57 -1.27 -4.64 -10.30
N GLY A 58 -0.83 -4.55 -9.04
CA GLY A 58 0.54 -4.85 -8.61
C GLY A 58 1.52 -3.70 -8.81
N THR A 59 1.08 -2.49 -9.19
CA THR A 59 1.95 -1.32 -9.22
C THR A 59 2.33 -0.90 -7.80
N GLU A 60 3.62 -0.68 -7.58
CA GLU A 60 4.20 -0.23 -6.31
C GLU A 60 4.73 1.20 -6.44
N LEU A 61 4.28 2.07 -5.55
CA LEU A 61 4.84 3.39 -5.32
C LEU A 61 5.66 3.33 -4.04
N ARG A 62 6.98 3.49 -4.18
CA ARG A 62 7.92 3.46 -3.05
C ARG A 62 8.03 4.82 -2.37
N THR A 63 8.59 4.80 -1.17
CA THR A 63 9.02 6.03 -0.52
C THR A 63 10.10 6.73 -1.36
N GLY A 64 10.11 8.06 -1.33
CA GLY A 64 11.00 8.85 -2.21
C GLY A 64 10.50 8.98 -3.65
N GLY A 65 9.38 8.36 -4.00
CA GLY A 65 8.64 8.62 -5.24
C GLY A 65 9.05 7.77 -6.45
N SER A 66 9.84 6.71 -6.27
CA SER A 66 10.10 5.74 -7.33
C SER A 66 8.92 4.78 -7.52
N TYR A 67 8.79 4.26 -8.74
CA TYR A 67 7.72 3.36 -9.16
C TYR A 67 8.33 2.01 -9.58
N ALA A 68 7.69 0.91 -9.22
CA ALA A 68 8.07 -0.43 -9.63
C ALA A 68 6.82 -1.28 -9.90
N GLY A 69 6.91 -2.25 -10.82
CA GLY A 69 5.81 -3.18 -11.06
C GLY A 69 4.60 -2.57 -11.77
N GLY A 70 3.55 -3.38 -11.90
CA GLY A 70 2.37 -3.11 -12.73
C GLY A 70 2.42 -3.89 -14.05
N ALA A 71 2.35 -5.21 -13.95
CA ALA A 71 2.24 -6.12 -15.10
C ALA A 71 1.84 -7.53 -14.63
N ASN A 72 0.68 -7.66 -13.99
CA ASN A 72 -0.01 -8.95 -13.96
C ASN A 72 -1.30 -8.80 -14.75
N ARG A 73 -1.28 -9.37 -15.96
CA ARG A 73 -2.47 -9.71 -16.73
C ARG A 73 -2.96 -11.07 -16.26
#